data_AF-A0A0Q5I924-F1
#
_entry.id   AF-A0A0Q5I924-F1
#
_cell.length_a   1.000
_cell.length_b   1.000
_cell.length_c   1.000
_cell.angle_alpha   90.00
_cell.angle_beta   90.00
_cell.angle_gamma   90.00
#
_symmetry.space_group_name_H-M   'P 1'
#
loop_
_entity.id
_entity.type
_entity.pdbx_description
1 polymer ?
#
loop_
_entity_poly.entity_id
_entity_poly.type
_entity_poly.pdbx_seq_one_letter_code
_entity_poly.pdbx_strand_id
1 'polypeptide(L)'
;MQTDDPAAQLTTLEALCAYLAAAFESGDSAMLADAFAAAARAEGTTHLAAAAGLPQAALRHAFASGEMSIGTTLAIMKVIDLHLPGLTS
;
A
#
# COMPACT_ATOMS: atom_id res chain seq x y z
N MET A 1 -8.89 -3.43 24.60
CA MET A 1 -9.11 -2.62 23.39
C MET A 1 -8.96 -3.55 22.22
N GLN A 2 -10.02 -3.75 21.43
CA GLN A 2 -9.93 -4.56 20.23
C GLN A 2 -9.10 -3.75 19.24
N THR A 3 -7.81 -4.03 19.16
CA THR A 3 -6.92 -3.47 18.16
C THR A 3 -7.38 -4.06 16.83
N ASP A 4 -8.26 -3.34 16.14
CA ASP A 4 -8.66 -3.66 14.78
C ASP A 4 -7.39 -3.57 13.92
N ASP A 5 -6.76 -4.70 13.64
CA ASP A 5 -5.54 -4.72 12.82
C ASP A 5 -5.95 -4.35 11.39
N PRO A 6 -5.58 -3.16 10.88
CA PRO A 6 -6.00 -2.73 9.54
C PRO A 6 -5.62 -3.75 8.47
N ALA A 7 -4.52 -4.49 8.66
CA ALA A 7 -4.08 -5.54 7.75
C ALA A 7 -5.15 -6.62 7.47
N ALA A 8 -6.03 -6.91 8.44
CA ALA A 8 -7.10 -7.91 8.30
C ALA A 8 -8.20 -7.49 7.30
N GLN A 9 -8.34 -6.18 7.06
CA GLN A 9 -9.31 -5.63 6.12
C GLN A 9 -8.71 -5.39 4.72
N LEU A 10 -7.37 -5.39 4.60
CA LEU A 10 -6.63 -5.15 3.37
C LEU A 10 -6.41 -6.45 2.57
N THR A 11 -7.49 -7.16 2.27
CA THR A 11 -7.42 -8.46 1.57
C THR A 11 -7.48 -8.31 0.05
N THR A 12 -8.07 -7.22 -0.46
CA THR A 12 -8.22 -6.95 -1.89
C THR A 12 -7.21 -5.89 -2.37
N LEU A 13 -6.97 -5.86 -3.68
CA LEU A 13 -6.11 -4.86 -4.30
C LEU A 13 -6.70 -3.46 -4.13
N GLU A 14 -8.01 -3.32 -4.33
CA GLU A 14 -8.75 -2.07 -4.22
C GLU A 14 -8.69 -1.50 -2.81
N ALA A 15 -8.91 -2.34 -1.78
CA ALA A 15 -8.84 -1.90 -0.38
C ALA A 15 -7.42 -1.43 -0.02
N LEU A 16 -6.39 -2.16 -0.46
CA LEU A 16 -5.01 -1.78 -0.23
C LEU A 16 -4.64 -0.48 -0.97
N CYS A 17 -5.04 -0.34 -2.23
CA CYS A 17 -4.78 0.87 -3.01
C CYS A 17 -5.46 2.10 -2.42
N ALA A 18 -6.73 2.00 -2.01
CA ALA A 18 -7.46 3.09 -1.36
C ALA A 18 -6.79 3.50 -0.03
N TYR A 19 -6.36 2.52 0.76
CA TYR A 19 -5.70 2.76 2.04
C TYR A 19 -4.35 3.46 1.87
N LEU A 20 -3.52 3.00 0.93
CA LEU A 20 -2.25 3.65 0.61
C LEU A 20 -2.45 5.05 0.02
N ALA A 21 -3.45 5.24 -0.85
CA ALA A 21 -3.77 6.54 -1.44
C ALA A 21 -4.14 7.58 -0.37
N ALA A 22 -5.01 7.21 0.58
CA ALA A 22 -5.38 8.08 1.70
C ALA A 22 -4.16 8.44 2.57
N ALA A 23 -3.26 7.48 2.80
CA ALA A 23 -2.03 7.74 3.54
C ALA A 23 -1.09 8.71 2.79
N PHE A 24 -0.95 8.58 1.47
CA PHE A 24 -0.18 9.53 0.65
C PHE A 24 -0.81 10.93 0.64
N GLU A 25 -2.14 11.03 0.55
CA GLU A 25 -2.87 12.30 0.54
C GLU A 25 -2.76 13.04 1.87
N SER A 26 -2.69 12.31 3.00
CA SER A 26 -2.56 12.91 4.33
C SER A 26 -1.32 13.81 4.48
N GLY A 27 -0.25 13.53 3.71
CA GLY A 27 1.05 14.19 3.86
C GLY A 27 1.74 13.94 5.20
N ASP A 28 1.20 13.05 6.05
CA ASP A 28 1.73 12.72 7.37
C ASP A 28 2.62 11.47 7.30
N SER A 29 3.89 11.63 7.65
CA SER A 29 4.87 10.54 7.62
C SER A 29 4.55 9.42 8.63
N ALA A 30 3.91 9.73 9.76
CA ALA A 30 3.49 8.74 10.73
C ALA A 30 2.34 7.89 10.19
N MET A 31 1.35 8.53 9.57
CA MET A 31 0.22 7.84 8.94
C MET A 31 0.69 6.97 7.76
N LEU A 32 1.66 7.45 6.98
CA LEU A 32 2.25 6.69 5.89
C LEU A 32 3.04 5.47 6.39
N ALA A 33 3.82 5.63 7.47
CA ALA A 33 4.55 4.53 8.09
C ALA A 33 3.61 3.44 8.65
N ASP A 34 2.53 3.84 9.32
CA ASP A 34 1.49 2.93 9.81
C ASP A 34 0.80 2.20 8.65
N ALA A 35 0.53 2.92 7.56
CA ALA A 35 -0.07 2.33 6.38
C ALA A 35 0.83 1.26 5.73
N PHE A 36 2.13 1.53 5.65
CA PHE A 36 3.10 0.55 5.16
C PHE A 36 3.24 -0.65 6.10
N ALA A 37 3.25 -0.43 7.42
CA ALA A 37 3.30 -1.53 8.39
C ALA A 37 2.07 -2.45 8.29
N ALA A 38 0.89 -1.90 8.00
CA ALA A 38 -0.31 -2.68 7.70
C ALA A 38 -0.19 -3.41 6.36
N ALA A 39 0.22 -2.71 5.30
CA ALA A 39 0.41 -3.28 3.96
C ALA A 39 1.43 -4.42 3.96
N ALA A 40 2.54 -4.33 4.70
CA ALA A 40 3.55 -5.39 4.77
C ALA A 40 2.96 -6.75 5.21
N ARG A 41 1.91 -6.72 6.02
CA ARG A 41 1.25 -7.89 6.62
C ARG A 41 -0.02 -8.31 5.86
N ALA A 42 -0.62 -7.39 5.11
CA ALA A 42 -1.85 -7.58 4.36
C ALA A 42 -1.75 -8.66 3.26
N GLU A 43 -2.84 -9.39 3.05
CA GLU A 43 -2.97 -10.34 1.93
C GLU A 43 -2.99 -9.62 0.57
N GLY A 44 -3.64 -8.44 0.54
CA GLY A 44 -3.75 -7.55 -0.62
C GLY A 44 -2.40 -7.18 -1.26
N THR A 45 -1.31 -7.22 -0.49
CA THR A 45 0.04 -6.90 -0.97
C THR A 45 0.54 -7.90 -2.00
N THR A 46 0.02 -9.12 -1.98
CA THR A 46 0.29 -10.12 -3.03
C THR A 46 -0.28 -9.68 -4.36
N HIS A 47 -1.51 -9.17 -4.35
CA HIS A 47 -2.18 -8.65 -5.54
C HIS A 47 -1.49 -7.39 -6.06
N LEU A 48 -1.08 -6.49 -5.16
CA LEU A 48 -0.35 -5.29 -5.51
C LEU A 48 1.02 -5.60 -6.14
N ALA A 49 1.77 -6.54 -5.56
CA ALA A 49 3.06 -6.98 -6.11
C ALA A 49 2.90 -7.52 -7.53
N ALA A 50 1.89 -8.37 -7.76
CA ALA A 50 1.59 -8.92 -9.07
C ALA A 50 1.21 -7.82 -10.08
N ALA A 51 0.34 -6.89 -9.69
CA ALA A 51 -0.08 -5.77 -10.54
C ALA A 51 1.05 -4.79 -10.85
N ALA A 52 1.95 -4.56 -9.89
CA ALA A 52 3.11 -3.67 -10.03
C ALA A 52 4.28 -4.33 -10.77
N GLY A 53 4.21 -5.63 -11.06
CA GLY A 53 5.32 -6.39 -11.64
C GLY A 53 6.53 -6.50 -10.72
N LEU A 54 6.31 -6.47 -9.40
CA LEU A 54 7.35 -6.50 -8.37
C LEU A 54 7.39 -7.87 -7.67
N PRO A 55 8.57 -8.34 -7.23
CA PRO A 55 8.65 -9.50 -6.36
C PRO A 55 7.95 -9.22 -5.02
N GLN A 56 7.04 -10.11 -4.59
CA GLN A 56 6.27 -9.95 -3.35
C GLN A 56 7.16 -9.76 -2.12
N ALA A 57 8.25 -10.53 -2.02
CA ALA A 57 9.21 -10.41 -0.92
C ALA A 57 9.90 -9.04 -0.90
N ALA A 58 10.24 -8.49 -2.07
CA ALA A 58 10.84 -7.16 -2.18
C ALA A 58 9.86 -6.06 -1.78
N LEU A 59 8.60 -6.16 -2.22
CA LEU A 59 7.56 -5.19 -1.85
C LEU A 59 7.24 -5.22 -0.36
N ARG A 60 7.09 -6.42 0.22
CA ARG A 60 6.86 -6.57 1.67
C ARG A 60 8.04 -6.06 2.49
N HIS A 61 9.27 -6.31 2.06
CA HIS A 61 10.45 -5.76 2.72
C HIS A 61 10.45 -4.22 2.69
N ALA A 62 10.19 -3.63 1.52
CA ALA A 62 10.13 -2.18 1.36
C ALA A 62 9.03 -1.53 2.23
N PHE A 63 7.88 -2.18 2.37
CA PHE A 63 6.84 -1.72 3.30
C PHE A 63 7.23 -1.88 4.77
N ALA A 64 7.90 -2.97 5.14
CA ALA A 64 8.33 -3.20 6.52
C ALA A 64 9.48 -2.27 6.95
N SER A 65 10.40 -1.94 6.04
CA SER A 65 11.49 -1.00 6.31
C SER A 65 11.08 0.45 6.16
N GLY A 66 10.01 0.73 5.41
CA GLY A 66 9.66 2.08 4.96
C GLY A 66 10.62 2.63 3.88
N GLU A 67 11.57 1.81 3.41
CA GLU A 67 12.56 2.19 2.42
C GLU A 67 12.10 1.73 1.04
N MET A 68 11.45 2.61 0.30
CA MET A 68 11.06 2.37 -1.08
C MET A 68 12.01 3.07 -2.04
N SER A 69 12.44 2.35 -3.08
CA SER A 69 13.09 3.00 -4.21
C SER A 69 12.08 3.89 -4.96
N ILE A 70 12.59 4.90 -5.68
CA ILE A 70 11.75 5.73 -6.56
C ILE A 70 11.01 4.86 -7.58
N GLY A 71 11.68 3.84 -8.12
CA GLY A 71 11.07 2.90 -9.07
C GLY A 71 9.91 2.10 -8.47
N THR A 72 10.08 1.60 -7.23
CA THR A 72 9.03 0.91 -6.48
C THR A 72 7.85 1.83 -6.22
N THR A 73 8.11 3.06 -5.80
CA THR A 73 7.09 4.08 -5.52
C THR A 73 6.27 4.39 -6.77
N LEU A 74 6.93 4.63 -7.90
CA LEU A 74 6.26 4.88 -9.19
C LEU A 74 5.40 3.69 -9.66
N ALA A 75 5.89 2.45 -9.50
CA ALA A 75 5.15 1.26 -9.86
C ALA A 75 3.86 1.12 -9.02
N ILE A 76 3.95 1.34 -7.71
CA ILE A 76 2.79 1.31 -6.79
C ILE A 76 1.79 2.41 -7.14
N MET A 77 2.27 3.66 -7.31
CA MET A 77 1.41 4.80 -7.65
C MET A 77 0.65 4.56 -8.96
N LYS A 78 1.30 3.96 -9.97
CA LYS A 78 0.64 3.61 -11.22
C LYS A 78 -0.49 2.59 -11.01
N VAL A 79 -0.29 1.58 -10.16
CA VAL A 79 -1.36 0.60 -9.86
C VAL A 79 -2.51 1.25 -9.11
N ILE A 80 -2.21 2.13 -8.16
CA ILE A 80 -3.21 2.90 -7.41
C ILE A 80 -4.04 3.76 -8.36
N ASP A 81 -3.41 4.51 -9.27
CA ASP A 81 -4.09 5.35 -10.26
C ASP A 81 -5.01 4.54 -11.19
N LEU A 82 -4.59 3.33 -11.58
CA LEU A 82 -5.39 2.43 -12.42
C LEU A 82 -6.58 1.79 -11.69
N HIS A 83 -6.46 1.53 -10.39
CA HIS A 83 -7.52 0.88 -9.59
C HIS A 83 -8.41 1.88 -8.85
N LEU A 84 -7.98 3.14 -8.75
CA LEU A 84 -8.75 4.24 -8.20
C LEU A 84 -8.78 5.42 -9.18
N PRO A 85 -9.39 5.25 -10.38
CA PRO A 85 -9.49 6.31 -11.37
C PRO A 85 -10.51 7.36 -10.90
N GLY A 86 -10.10 8.26 -10.01
CA GLY A 86 -11.00 9.31 -9.52
C GLY A 86 -10.72 9.90 -8.14
N LEU A 87 -9.47 10.04 -7.69
CA LEU A 87 -9.17 10.92 -6.54
C LEU A 87 -9.21 12.42 -6.92
N THR A 88 -10.15 12.77 -7.80
CA THR A 88 -10.49 14.14 -8.17
C THR A 88 -11.98 14.31 -7.87
N SER A 89 -12.30 14.76 -6.66
CA SER A 89 -13.59 15.36 -6.36
C SER A 89 -13.41 16.70 -5.68
#